data_AF-A0A969CER0-F1
#
_entry.id   AF-A0A969CER0-F1
#
_cell.length_a   1.000
_cell.length_b   1.000
_cell.length_c   1.000
_cell.angle_alpha   90.00
_cell.angle_beta   90.00
_cell.angle_gamma   90.00
#
_symmetry.space_group_name_H-M   'P 1'
#
loop_
_entity.id
_entity.type
_entity.pdbx_description
1 polymer ?
#
loop_
_entity_poly.entity_id
_entity_poly.type
_entity_poly.pdbx_seq_one_letter_code
_entity_poly.pdbx_strand_id
1 'polypeptide(L)'
;MAHTEGSQGGSHGGGLQGFPIHLGSTGCQAAANTQKPSNCANPNTAKIVFSNFNPATNTVTADLKSLVSQTNLAANQANTPLGCMSEPKDSDCTGIMQNLGLPFGDKPAAGQTFFKMK
;
A
#
# COMPACT_ATOMS: atom_id res chain seq x y z
N MET A 1 -36.16 11.52 15.73
CA MET A 1 -36.04 10.08 15.98
C MET A 1 -36.64 9.34 14.79
N ALA A 2 -35.80 8.70 13.98
CA ALA A 2 -36.06 7.50 13.20
C ALA A 2 -34.80 7.25 12.37
N HIS A 3 -33.97 6.33 12.86
CA HIS A 3 -32.86 5.75 12.10
C HIS A 3 -33.46 4.88 10.99
N THR A 4 -32.84 4.88 9.82
CA THR A 4 -33.03 3.80 8.84
C THR A 4 -31.67 3.36 8.35
N GLU A 5 -31.29 2.18 8.79
CA GLU A 5 -30.07 1.47 8.43
C GLU A 5 -30.23 0.92 7.00
N GLY A 6 -29.41 1.41 6.08
CA GLY A 6 -29.29 0.85 4.74
C GLY A 6 -28.12 -0.14 4.70
N SER A 7 -28.39 -1.40 5.02
CA SER A 7 -27.48 -2.50 4.67
C SER A 7 -27.49 -2.69 3.15
N GLN A 8 -26.39 -2.35 2.48
CA GLN A 8 -26.16 -2.74 1.10
C GLN A 8 -24.94 -3.67 1.06
N GLY A 9 -25.21 -4.94 1.31
CA GLY A 9 -24.34 -6.04 0.91
C GLY A 9 -24.31 -6.13 -0.62
N GLY A 10 -23.36 -5.44 -1.24
CA GLY A 10 -23.03 -5.60 -2.66
C GLY A 10 -22.20 -6.86 -2.87
N SER A 11 -22.87 -7.96 -3.20
CA SER A 11 -22.22 -9.20 -3.65
C SER A 11 -21.77 -9.04 -5.11
N HIS A 12 -20.47 -8.79 -5.32
CA HIS A 12 -19.84 -8.93 -6.64
C HIS A 12 -19.32 -10.38 -6.77
N GLY A 13 -19.95 -11.15 -7.65
CA GLY A 13 -19.64 -12.56 -7.85
C GLY A 13 -18.30 -12.82 -8.55
N GLY A 14 -17.74 -14.00 -8.24
CA GLY A 14 -16.94 -14.79 -9.18
C GLY A 14 -15.41 -14.76 -9.02
N GLY A 15 -14.88 -15.79 -8.36
CA GLY A 15 -13.51 -16.30 -8.60
C GLY A 15 -12.36 -15.48 -8.02
N LEU A 16 -11.80 -15.95 -6.90
CA LEU A 16 -10.57 -15.46 -6.26
C LEU A 16 -10.32 -13.96 -6.45
N GLN A 17 -11.04 -13.13 -5.70
CA GLN A 17 -10.70 -11.71 -5.62
C GLN A 17 -9.31 -11.63 -4.98
N GLY A 18 -8.30 -11.27 -5.79
CA GLY A 18 -6.93 -11.08 -5.31
C GLY A 18 -6.88 -9.99 -4.25
N PHE A 19 -5.73 -9.84 -3.60
CA PHE A 19 -5.50 -8.75 -2.65
C PHE A 19 -4.96 -7.52 -3.41
N PRO A 20 -5.79 -6.50 -3.70
CA PRO A 20 -5.32 -5.34 -4.45
C PRO A 20 -4.39 -4.49 -3.57
N ILE A 21 -3.36 -3.95 -4.20
CA ILE A 21 -2.40 -3.05 -3.55
C ILE A 21 -2.39 -1.75 -4.36
N HIS A 22 -2.92 -0.69 -3.78
CA HIS A 22 -2.78 0.67 -4.28
C HIS A 22 -1.77 1.42 -3.40
N LEU A 23 -0.69 1.88 -4.04
CA LEU A 23 0.31 2.74 -3.41
C LEU A 23 0.12 4.17 -3.92
N GLY A 24 -0.37 5.04 -3.05
CA GLY A 24 -0.62 6.44 -3.37
C GLY A 24 -0.23 7.35 -2.22
N SER A 25 0.13 8.60 -2.52
CA SER A 25 0.34 9.62 -1.49
C SER A 25 -0.99 9.95 -0.80
N THR A 26 -0.99 10.16 0.52
CA THR A 26 -2.19 10.47 1.31
C THR A 26 -2.04 11.77 2.09
N GLY A 27 -3.17 12.36 2.48
CA GLY A 27 -3.20 13.68 3.12
C GLY A 27 -2.68 14.79 2.21
N CYS A 28 -2.98 14.70 0.91
CA CYS A 28 -2.53 15.63 -0.11
C CYS A 28 -3.37 16.90 -0.15
N GLN A 29 -2.72 18.04 -0.33
CA GLN A 29 -3.34 19.36 -0.46
C GLN A 29 -3.18 19.84 -1.91
N ALA A 30 -4.29 20.11 -2.57
CA ALA A 30 -4.32 20.63 -3.94
C ALA A 30 -5.32 21.79 -4.03
N ALA A 31 -5.05 22.77 -4.89
CA ALA A 31 -5.94 23.92 -5.10
C ALA A 31 -7.26 23.53 -5.78
N ALA A 32 -7.25 22.45 -6.58
CA ALA A 32 -8.42 21.86 -7.21
C ALA A 32 -8.16 20.38 -7.50
N ASN A 33 -9.23 19.59 -7.67
CA ASN A 33 -9.15 18.13 -7.87
C ASN A 33 -8.38 17.70 -9.12
N THR A 34 -8.25 18.59 -10.11
CA THR A 34 -7.52 18.35 -11.37
C THR A 34 -6.08 18.86 -11.34
N GLN A 35 -5.66 19.47 -10.23
CA GLN A 35 -4.32 20.02 -10.08
C GLN A 35 -3.44 19.08 -9.26
N LYS A 36 -2.16 19.05 -9.59
CA LYS A 36 -1.15 18.33 -8.81
C LYS A 36 -1.15 18.87 -7.36
N PRO A 37 -1.12 18.00 -6.34
CA PRO A 37 -0.92 18.44 -4.97
C PRO A 37 0.41 19.18 -4.77
N SER A 38 0.40 20.25 -3.96
CA SER A 38 1.62 20.96 -3.57
C SER A 38 2.46 20.14 -2.58
N ASN A 39 1.78 19.39 -1.71
CA ASN A 39 2.36 18.60 -0.64
C ASN A 39 1.36 17.51 -0.20
N CYS A 40 1.90 16.45 0.40
CA CYS A 40 1.13 15.37 1.03
C CYS A 40 1.74 15.06 2.38
N ALA A 41 0.90 14.78 3.38
CA ALA A 41 1.38 14.35 4.69
C ALA A 41 2.17 13.04 4.61
N ASN A 42 1.73 12.12 3.77
CA ASN A 42 2.42 10.86 3.50
C ASN A 42 2.69 10.75 1.99
N PRO A 43 3.89 11.09 1.50
CA PRO A 43 4.22 10.93 0.09
C PRO A 43 4.19 9.48 -0.38
N ASN A 44 4.46 8.53 0.52
CA ASN A 44 4.53 7.09 0.23
C ASN A 44 5.52 6.74 -0.91
N THR A 45 6.64 7.47 -0.96
CA THR A 45 7.71 7.29 -1.95
C THR A 45 8.90 6.56 -1.33
N ALA A 46 9.06 5.27 -1.65
CA ALA A 46 10.16 4.47 -1.13
C ALA A 46 11.49 4.82 -1.82
N LYS A 47 12.57 4.93 -1.05
CA LYS A 47 13.92 5.06 -1.58
C LYS A 47 14.62 3.71 -1.55
N ILE A 48 14.92 3.16 -2.73
CA ILE A 48 15.61 1.87 -2.86
C ILE A 48 17.08 2.14 -3.16
N VAL A 49 17.98 1.55 -2.36
CA VAL A 49 19.42 1.73 -2.50
C VAL A 49 20.10 0.37 -2.57
N PHE A 50 20.85 0.12 -3.64
CA PHE A 50 21.73 -1.03 -3.77
C PHE A 50 23.18 -0.53 -3.87
N SER A 51 24.03 -0.99 -2.95
CA SER A 51 25.46 -0.73 -3.03
C SER A 51 26.05 -1.45 -4.24
N ASN A 52 26.90 -0.78 -5.02
CA ASN A 52 27.60 -1.34 -6.18
C ASN A 52 26.70 -1.84 -7.32
N PHE A 53 25.53 -1.22 -7.52
CA PHE A 53 24.66 -1.55 -8.66
C PHE A 53 25.34 -1.21 -9.99
N ASN A 54 25.50 -2.20 -10.86
CA ASN A 54 25.93 -2.05 -12.24
C ASN A 54 24.76 -2.35 -13.19
N PRO A 55 24.21 -1.36 -13.91
CA PRO A 55 23.08 -1.58 -14.82
C PRO A 55 23.41 -2.48 -16.02
N ALA A 56 24.68 -2.72 -16.33
CA ALA A 56 25.09 -3.61 -17.41
C ALA A 56 25.08 -5.10 -17.03
N THR A 57 25.16 -5.42 -15.73
CA THR A 57 25.31 -6.81 -15.26
C THR A 57 24.30 -7.21 -14.20
N ASN A 58 23.75 -6.27 -13.44
CA ASN A 58 22.79 -6.55 -12.38
C ASN A 58 21.34 -6.45 -12.87
N THR A 59 20.50 -7.29 -12.28
CA THR A 59 19.05 -7.24 -12.49
C THR A 59 18.35 -6.89 -11.19
N VAL A 60 17.44 -5.91 -11.24
CA VAL A 60 16.53 -5.59 -10.12
C VAL A 60 15.26 -6.42 -10.28
N THR A 61 15.01 -7.31 -9.32
CA THR A 61 13.79 -8.13 -9.25
C THR A 61 12.83 -7.53 -8.23
N ALA A 62 11.56 -7.37 -8.61
CA ALA A 62 10.48 -7.06 -7.70
C ALA A 62 9.89 -8.37 -7.15
N ASP A 63 10.22 -8.75 -5.92
CA ASP A 63 9.83 -10.03 -5.32
C ASP A 63 8.51 -9.90 -4.55
N LEU A 64 7.40 -10.19 -5.24
CA LEU A 64 6.05 -10.11 -4.67
C LEU A 64 5.88 -10.99 -3.43
N LYS A 65 6.58 -12.12 -3.34
CA LYS A 65 6.55 -12.97 -2.13
C LYS A 65 7.09 -12.22 -0.92
N SER A 66 8.18 -11.48 -1.09
CA SER A 66 8.74 -10.65 -0.02
C SER A 66 7.81 -9.49 0.35
N LEU A 67 7.20 -8.85 -0.66
CA LEU A 67 6.25 -7.74 -0.46
C LEU A 67 5.07 -8.14 0.44
N VAL A 68 4.49 -9.31 0.21
CA VAL A 68 3.28 -9.78 0.94
C VAL A 68 3.59 -10.66 2.15
N SER A 69 4.87 -10.87 2.48
CA SER A 69 5.32 -11.84 3.49
C SER A 69 4.77 -11.62 4.89
N GLN A 70 4.32 -10.39 5.19
CA GLN A 70 3.77 -9.98 6.48
C GLN A 70 2.28 -9.57 6.39
N THR A 71 1.60 -9.93 5.30
CA THR A 71 0.21 -9.57 5.06
C THR A 71 -0.64 -10.83 4.93
N ASN A 72 -1.76 -10.89 5.66
CA ASN A 72 -2.74 -11.95 5.48
C ASN A 72 -3.62 -11.65 4.27
N LEU A 73 -3.28 -12.25 3.13
CA LEU A 73 -3.99 -12.02 1.85
C LEU A 73 -5.40 -12.61 1.79
N ALA A 74 -5.79 -13.42 2.78
CA ALA A 74 -7.12 -14.04 2.86
C ALA A 74 -8.10 -13.25 3.74
N ALA A 75 -7.66 -12.14 4.32
CA ALA A 75 -8.46 -11.29 5.20
C ALA A 75 -8.45 -9.84 4.74
N ASN A 76 -9.48 -9.13 5.16
CA ASN A 76 -9.59 -7.69 5.04
C ASN A 76 -9.99 -7.12 6.39
N GLN A 77 -9.47 -5.96 6.75
CA GLN A 77 -9.97 -5.17 7.86
C GLN A 77 -11.46 -4.87 7.64
N ALA A 78 -12.24 -4.96 8.71
CA ALA A 78 -13.65 -4.61 8.64
C ALA A 78 -13.83 -3.11 8.38
N ASN A 79 -14.79 -2.76 7.53
CA ASN A 79 -15.13 -1.38 7.17
C ASN A 79 -14.02 -0.59 6.47
N THR A 80 -13.09 -1.26 5.79
CA THR A 80 -12.13 -0.65 4.85
C THR A 80 -12.38 -1.15 3.42
N PRO A 81 -11.85 -0.45 2.40
CA PRO A 81 -11.75 -1.01 1.06
C PRO A 81 -11.03 -2.37 1.05
N LEU A 82 -11.17 -3.13 -0.04
CA LEU A 82 -10.46 -4.39 -0.18
C LEU A 82 -8.94 -4.17 -0.30
N GLY A 83 -8.15 -5.01 0.37
CA GLY A 83 -6.69 -5.00 0.29
C GLY A 83 -6.05 -3.76 0.91
N CYS A 84 -4.87 -3.39 0.42
CA CYS A 84 -4.18 -2.18 0.90
C CYS A 84 -4.43 -1.00 -0.03
N MET A 85 -5.05 0.07 0.48
CA MET A 85 -5.32 1.31 -0.26
C MET A 85 -4.53 2.55 0.21
N SER A 86 -3.42 2.35 0.92
CA SER A 86 -2.54 3.40 1.49
C SER A 86 -3.13 4.30 2.57
N GLU A 87 -4.39 4.11 2.96
CA GLU A 87 -5.02 4.85 4.05
C GLU A 87 -4.28 4.58 5.38
N PRO A 88 -3.77 5.59 6.10
CA PRO A 88 -2.99 5.39 7.33
C PRO A 88 -3.64 4.54 8.44
N LYS A 89 -4.96 4.39 8.43
CA LYS A 89 -5.73 3.59 9.40
C LYS A 89 -6.13 2.20 8.88
N ASP A 90 -5.69 1.85 7.69
CA ASP A 90 -5.92 0.55 7.07
C ASP A 90 -4.80 -0.43 7.46
N SER A 91 -5.09 -1.33 8.38
CA SER A 91 -4.14 -2.30 8.90
C SER A 91 -3.70 -3.33 7.85
N ASP A 92 -4.48 -3.53 6.77
CA ASP A 92 -4.09 -4.40 5.65
C ASP A 92 -2.84 -3.86 4.91
N CYS A 93 -2.59 -2.56 5.00
CA CYS A 93 -1.39 -1.92 4.47
C CYS A 93 -0.13 -2.09 5.32
N THR A 94 -0.25 -2.52 6.58
CA THR A 94 0.87 -2.51 7.53
C THR A 94 2.07 -3.30 7.00
N GLY A 95 1.86 -4.55 6.58
CA GLY A 95 2.92 -5.41 6.06
C GLY A 95 3.47 -4.92 4.71
N ILE A 96 2.57 -4.46 3.83
CA ILE A 96 2.93 -3.95 2.50
C ILE A 96 3.85 -2.73 2.61
N MET A 97 3.47 -1.74 3.42
CA MET A 97 4.22 -0.49 3.60
C MET A 97 5.59 -0.76 4.26
N GLN A 98 5.64 -1.63 5.27
CA GLN A 98 6.90 -2.02 5.90
C GLN A 98 7.85 -2.71 4.91
N ASN A 99 7.35 -3.63 4.08
CA ASN A 99 8.17 -4.32 3.08
C ASN A 99 8.59 -3.42 1.91
N LEU A 100 7.87 -2.32 1.66
CA LEU A 100 8.29 -1.23 0.78
C LEU A 100 9.32 -0.28 1.43
N GLY A 101 9.57 -0.42 2.74
CA GLY A 101 10.44 0.48 3.49
C GLY A 101 9.83 1.87 3.70
N LEU A 102 8.51 1.92 3.87
CA LEU A 102 7.76 3.15 4.13
C LEU A 102 7.34 3.21 5.62
N PRO A 103 7.36 4.41 6.24
CA PRO A 103 6.74 4.59 7.55
C PRO A 103 5.22 4.46 7.41
N PHE A 104 4.56 3.87 8.40
CA PHE A 104 3.11 3.66 8.34
C PHE A 104 2.48 3.63 9.74
N GLY A 105 1.48 4.48 9.97
CA GLY A 105 0.98 4.76 11.31
C GLY A 105 2.13 5.24 12.21
N ASP A 106 2.24 4.65 13.41
CA ASP A 106 3.33 4.94 14.34
C ASP A 106 4.60 4.11 14.08
N LYS A 107 4.61 3.28 13.03
CA LYS A 107 5.77 2.43 12.69
C LYS A 107 6.73 3.19 11.79
N PRO A 108 8.01 3.35 12.17
CA PRO A 108 9.00 3.95 11.30
C PRO A 108 9.25 3.09 10.06
N ALA A 109 9.89 3.69 9.05
CA ALA A 109 10.35 2.95 7.88
C ALA A 109 11.43 1.95 8.29
N ALA A 110 11.27 0.70 7.85
CA ALA A 110 12.34 -0.29 7.83
C ALA A 110 13.11 -0.23 6.49
N GLY A 111 14.18 -1.02 6.37
CA GLY A 111 14.76 -1.31 5.06
C GLY A 111 13.77 -2.13 4.22
N GLN A 112 13.58 -1.73 2.96
CA GLN A 112 12.69 -2.43 2.03
C GLN A 112 13.17 -3.87 1.78
N THR A 113 12.23 -4.80 1.59
CA THR A 113 12.50 -6.22 1.29
C THR A 113 11.97 -6.64 -0.09
N PHE A 114 11.19 -5.78 -0.74
CA PHE A 114 10.52 -6.07 -2.01
C PHE A 114 11.47 -6.18 -3.19
N PHE A 115 12.33 -5.19 -3.42
CA PHE A 115 13.30 -5.18 -4.50
C PHE A 115 14.58 -5.91 -4.09
N LYS A 116 15.07 -6.79 -4.96
CA LYS A 116 16.31 -7.53 -4.78
C LYS A 116 17.21 -7.33 -5.99
N MET A 117 18.50 -7.15 -5.74
CA MET A 117 19.52 -7.13 -6.79
C MET A 117 20.10 -8.53 -6.96
N LYS A 118 20.24 -8.97 -8.21
CA LYS A 118 20.93 -10.20 -8.60
C LYS A 118 22.14 -9.86 -9.47
#